data_AF-A0A7I4Y3I2-F1
#
_entry.id   AF-A0A7I4Y3I2-F1
#
_cell.length_a   1.000
_cell.length_b   1.000
_cell.length_c   1.000
_cell.angle_alpha   90.00
_cell.angle_beta   90.00
_cell.angle_gamma   90.00
#
_symmetry.space_group_name_H-M   'P 1'
#
loop_
_entity.id
_entity.type
_entity.pdbx_description
1 polymer ?
#
loop_
_entity_poly.entity_id
_entity_poly.type
_entity_poly.pdbx_seq_one_letter_code
_entity_poly.pdbx_strand_id
1 'polypeptide(L)'
;MLKTANGTRCCSIPGMEEILTTFYSALFKSDLPVASKERSAMEETLPFLSSEVRHAIETMPQGKVPRKDGISVELLQACGPPLHRALARRYTRYLTECTVPAASSTVLLFKKDDKKDLANYRPIALLPVLHEVFTRCILARIRRTLEEAQPVEQAGFRLGGAGEARC
;
A
#
# COMPACT_ATOMS: atom_id res chain seq x y z
N MET A 1 -5.25 -19.95 -17.15
CA MET A 1 -4.64 -18.67 -17.56
C MET A 1 -5.69 -17.57 -17.48
N LEU A 2 -5.32 -16.39 -16.98
CA LEU A 2 -6.18 -15.20 -17.00
C LEU A 2 -6.51 -14.85 -18.45
N LYS A 3 -7.81 -14.75 -18.76
CA LYS A 3 -8.38 -14.50 -20.08
C LYS A 3 -9.35 -13.33 -19.96
N THR A 4 -9.68 -12.71 -21.09
CA THR A 4 -10.80 -11.74 -21.16
C THR A 4 -12.11 -12.41 -20.73
N ALA A 5 -13.14 -11.61 -20.42
CA ALA A 5 -14.48 -12.11 -20.10
C ALA A 5 -15.05 -13.04 -21.20
N ASN A 6 -14.61 -12.85 -22.45
CA ASN A 6 -15.01 -13.65 -23.61
C ASN A 6 -14.13 -14.89 -23.83
N GLY A 7 -13.21 -15.20 -22.91
CA GLY A 7 -12.30 -16.36 -22.99
C GLY A 7 -11.12 -16.18 -23.96
N THR A 8 -11.00 -15.02 -24.63
CA THR A 8 -9.94 -14.71 -25.59
C THR A 8 -8.66 -14.25 -24.89
N ARG A 9 -7.50 -14.58 -25.45
CA ARG A 9 -6.21 -14.04 -25.03
C ARG A 9 -6.06 -12.59 -25.52
N CYS A 10 -5.61 -11.70 -24.64
CA CYS A 10 -5.17 -10.37 -25.00
C CYS A 10 -3.65 -10.28 -24.91
N CYS A 11 -3.01 -9.77 -25.95
CA CYS A 11 -1.55 -9.67 -26.05
C CYS A 11 -1.03 -8.23 -25.92
N SER A 12 -1.92 -7.25 -25.74
CA SER A 12 -1.54 -5.83 -25.54
C SER A 12 -1.41 -5.53 -24.06
N ILE A 13 -0.44 -4.69 -23.68
CA ILE A 13 -0.25 -4.27 -22.28
C ILE A 13 -1.52 -3.64 -21.70
N PRO A 14 -2.20 -2.68 -22.37
CA PRO A 14 -3.41 -2.08 -21.83
C PRO A 14 -4.54 -3.10 -21.58
N GLY A 15 -4.73 -4.05 -22.50
CA GLY A 15 -5.76 -5.07 -22.32
C GLY A 15 -5.38 -6.12 -21.26
N MET A 16 -4.09 -6.41 -21.09
CA MET A 16 -3.61 -7.24 -19.97
C MET A 16 -3.81 -6.55 -18.61
N GLU A 17 -3.56 -5.24 -18.53
CA GLU A 17 -3.82 -4.43 -17.33
C GLU A 17 -5.32 -4.40 -16.98
N GLU A 18 -6.19 -4.29 -17.98
CA GLU A 18 -7.64 -4.34 -17.80
C GLU A 18 -8.09 -5.69 -17.24
N ILE A 19 -7.66 -6.81 -17.85
CA ILE A 19 -7.98 -8.17 -17.38
C ILE A 19 -7.60 -8.34 -15.90
N LEU A 20 -6.40 -7.90 -15.52
CA LEU A 20 -5.93 -7.99 -14.14
C LEU A 20 -6.71 -7.10 -13.19
N THR A 21 -7.00 -5.87 -13.60
CA THR A 21 -7.77 -4.93 -12.80
C THR A 21 -9.15 -5.50 -12.52
N THR A 22 -9.85 -5.99 -13.55
CA THR A 22 -11.15 -6.64 -13.39
C THR A 22 -11.07 -7.88 -12.51
N PHE A 23 -10.10 -8.77 -12.76
CA PHE A 23 -9.94 -10.00 -11.99
C PHE A 23 -9.67 -9.72 -10.50
N TYR A 24 -8.68 -8.88 -10.18
CA TYR A 24 -8.32 -8.60 -8.79
C TYR A 24 -9.36 -7.70 -8.09
N SER A 25 -10.00 -6.78 -8.79
CA SER A 25 -11.13 -6.05 -8.24
C SER A 25 -12.30 -6.98 -7.93
N ALA A 26 -12.56 -8.01 -8.74
CA ALA A 26 -13.57 -9.02 -8.43
C ALA A 26 -13.15 -9.93 -7.28
N LEU A 27 -11.90 -10.40 -7.29
CA LEU A 27 -11.35 -11.31 -6.27
C LEU A 27 -11.35 -10.68 -4.87
N PHE A 28 -11.04 -9.38 -4.79
CA PHE A 28 -10.98 -8.63 -3.53
C PHE A 28 -12.24 -7.79 -3.26
N LYS A 29 -13.28 -7.91 -4.08
CA LYS A 29 -14.60 -7.38 -3.72
C LYS A 29 -15.10 -8.21 -2.53
N SER A 30 -15.33 -7.54 -1.41
CA SER A 30 -15.79 -8.17 -0.19
C SER A 30 -17.27 -8.53 -0.30
N ASP A 31 -17.58 -9.81 -0.48
CA ASP A 31 -18.93 -10.37 -0.29
C ASP A 31 -19.12 -10.92 1.14
N LEU A 32 -18.07 -10.93 1.95
CA LEU A 32 -18.17 -11.34 3.35
C LEU A 32 -18.70 -10.19 4.19
N PRO A 33 -19.78 -10.37 4.97
CA PRO A 33 -20.11 -9.43 6.02
C PRO A 33 -18.89 -9.38 6.92
N VAL A 34 -18.23 -8.23 6.98
CA VAL A 34 -17.25 -7.95 8.03
C VAL A 34 -18.03 -8.18 9.30
N ALA A 35 -17.77 -9.30 9.98
CA ALA A 35 -18.40 -9.58 11.26
C ALA A 35 -18.11 -8.34 12.11
N SER A 36 -19.14 -7.53 12.32
CA SER A 36 -19.13 -6.47 13.30
C SER A 36 -19.08 -7.22 14.62
N LYS A 37 -17.88 -7.70 14.98
CA LYS A 37 -17.60 -8.13 16.33
C LYS A 37 -18.09 -6.97 17.17
N GLU A 38 -19.08 -7.24 18.02
CA GLU A 38 -19.53 -6.30 19.03
C GLU A 38 -18.26 -5.69 19.60
N ARG A 39 -18.19 -4.36 19.55
CA ARG A 39 -17.03 -3.59 20.00
C ARG A 39 -16.92 -3.80 21.51
N SER A 40 -16.38 -4.94 21.94
CA SER A 40 -15.84 -5.12 23.28
C SER A 40 -14.82 -4.01 23.41
N ALA A 41 -15.15 -3.02 24.25
CA ALA A 41 -14.48 -1.73 24.43
C ALA A 41 -13.08 -1.73 23.80
N MET A 42 -13.02 -1.46 22.49
CA MET A 42 -11.75 -1.37 21.79
C MET A 42 -11.08 -0.17 22.44
N GLU A 43 -9.91 -0.42 23.01
CA GLU A 43 -9.00 0.64 23.43
C GLU A 43 -9.04 1.74 22.36
N GLU A 44 -9.49 2.92 22.78
CA GLU A 44 -9.83 4.00 21.87
C GLU A 44 -8.58 4.30 21.03
N THR A 45 -8.67 4.07 19.71
CA THR A 45 -7.48 4.14 18.85
C THR A 45 -7.02 5.60 18.82
N LEU A 46 -5.83 5.85 19.36
CA LEU A 46 -5.31 7.21 19.50
C LEU A 46 -5.32 7.94 18.14
N PRO A 47 -5.70 9.23 18.08
CA PRO A 47 -5.65 9.99 16.84
C PRO A 47 -4.22 10.12 16.32
N PHE A 48 -4.05 10.28 15.01
CA PHE A 48 -2.74 10.57 14.42
C PHE A 48 -2.27 11.98 14.80
N LEU A 49 -1.02 12.08 15.22
CA LEU A 49 -0.36 13.34 15.51
C LEU A 49 0.27 13.93 14.25
N SER A 50 0.33 15.26 14.17
CA SER A 50 1.02 15.93 13.07
C SER A 50 2.53 15.62 13.04
N SER A 51 3.13 15.31 14.19
CA SER A 51 4.52 14.86 14.31
C SER A 51 4.75 13.49 13.68
N GLU A 52 3.81 12.55 13.81
CA GLU A 52 3.89 11.23 13.17
C GLU A 52 3.87 11.37 11.64
N VAL A 53 2.99 12.23 11.12
CA VAL A 53 2.90 12.52 9.69
C VAL A 53 4.17 13.20 9.19
N ARG A 54 4.66 14.20 9.93
CA ARG A 54 5.92 14.89 9.63
C ARG A 54 7.07 13.88 9.53
N HIS A 55 7.25 13.06 10.56
CA HIS A 55 8.31 12.06 10.60
C HIS A 55 8.18 11.05 9.44
N ALA A 56 6.95 10.63 9.13
CA ALA A 56 6.68 9.72 8.03
C ALA A 56 7.05 10.34 6.67
N ILE A 57 6.86 11.64 6.45
CA ILE A 57 7.22 12.34 5.21
C ILE A 57 8.73 12.62 5.11
N GLU A 58 9.35 13.09 6.20
CA GLU A 58 10.78 13.46 6.23
C GLU A 58 11.69 12.24 6.01
N THR A 59 11.25 11.05 6.41
CA THR A 59 12.03 9.80 6.25
C THR A 59 11.77 9.09 4.91
N MET A 60 11.00 9.68 3.99
CA MET A 60 10.76 9.08 2.67
C MET A 60 11.93 9.38 1.73
N PRO A 61 12.37 8.39 0.93
CA PRO A 61 13.40 8.63 -0.08
C PRO A 61 12.88 9.56 -1.18
N GLN A 62 13.71 10.52 -1.54
CA GLN A 62 13.50 11.46 -2.64
C GLN A 62 13.89 10.84 -4.00
N GLY A 63 13.55 11.52 -5.09
CA GLY A 63 13.91 11.14 -6.46
C GLY A 63 13.02 10.05 -7.07
N LYS A 64 11.93 9.67 -6.39
CA LYS A 64 10.92 8.78 -6.95
C LYS A 64 10.13 9.51 -8.01
N VAL A 65 9.90 8.86 -9.15
CA VAL A 65 9.04 9.40 -10.22
C VAL A 65 7.63 9.63 -9.65
N PRO A 66 7.07 10.85 -9.79
CA PRO A 66 5.70 11.13 -9.37
C PRO A 66 4.70 10.16 -10.02
N ARG A 67 3.63 9.83 -9.29
CA ARG A 67 2.56 8.98 -9.83
C ARG A 67 1.74 9.77 -10.86
N LYS A 68 0.71 9.15 -11.43
CA LYS A 68 -0.23 9.81 -12.36
C LYS A 68 -0.92 11.05 -11.76
N ASP A 69 -0.96 11.17 -10.44
CA ASP A 69 -1.50 12.32 -9.71
C ASP A 69 -0.53 13.52 -9.64
N GLY A 70 0.73 13.37 -10.08
CA GLY A 70 1.75 14.41 -10.04
C GLY A 70 2.27 14.75 -8.64
N ILE A 71 1.85 14.03 -7.59
CA ILE A 71 2.26 14.30 -6.22
C ILE A 71 3.58 13.57 -5.95
N SER A 72 4.62 14.34 -5.60
CA SER A 72 5.95 13.82 -5.25
C SER A 72 6.23 13.94 -3.76
N VAL A 73 7.24 13.23 -3.26
CA VAL A 73 7.67 13.32 -1.86
C VAL A 73 8.22 14.71 -1.54
N GLU A 74 8.98 15.27 -2.47
CA GLU A 74 9.57 16.62 -2.37
C GLU A 74 8.49 17.68 -2.24
N LEU A 75 7.38 17.53 -2.98
CA LEU A 75 6.22 18.41 -2.85
C LEU A 75 5.64 18.34 -1.43
N LEU A 76 5.45 17.14 -0.88
CA LEU A 76 4.93 16.99 0.49
C LEU A 76 5.88 17.59 1.54
N GLN A 77 7.19 17.42 1.35
CA GLN A 77 8.22 18.00 2.23
C GLN A 77 8.22 19.54 2.18
N ALA A 78 7.93 20.13 1.02
CA ALA A 78 7.84 21.59 0.85
C ALA A 78 6.57 22.22 1.47
N CYS A 79 5.46 21.48 1.59
CA CYS A 79 4.19 22.03 2.08
C CYS A 79 4.15 22.35 3.60
N GLY A 80 5.02 21.73 4.38
CA GLY A 80 5.23 22.08 5.79
C GLY A 80 4.05 21.79 6.75
N PRO A 81 4.03 22.43 7.93
CA PRO A 81 3.13 22.09 9.04
C PRO A 81 1.61 22.11 8.74
N PRO A 82 1.07 23.04 7.92
CA PRO A 82 -0.36 23.04 7.59
C PRO A 82 -0.82 21.73 6.93
N LEU A 83 -0.01 21.19 6.01
CA LEU A 83 -0.29 19.91 5.36
C LEU A 83 -0.25 18.77 6.37
N HIS A 84 0.77 18.71 7.23
CA HIS A 84 0.90 17.65 8.24
C HIS A 84 -0.33 17.58 9.16
N ARG A 85 -0.86 18.74 9.58
CA ARG A 85 -2.09 18.82 10.40
C ARG A 85 -3.32 18.34 9.63
N ALA A 86 -3.45 18.73 8.36
CA ALA A 86 -4.57 18.31 7.52
C ALA A 86 -4.58 16.80 7.30
N LEU A 87 -3.42 16.22 6.98
CA LEU A 87 -3.25 14.78 6.80
C LEU A 87 -3.48 14.01 8.10
N ALA A 88 -2.98 14.48 9.25
CA ALA A 88 -3.22 13.85 10.54
C ALA A 88 -4.73 13.77 10.88
N ARG A 89 -5.48 14.85 10.63
CA ARG A 89 -6.95 14.82 10.77
C ARG A 89 -7.60 13.82 9.81
N ARG A 90 -7.15 13.79 8.56
CA ARG A 90 -7.70 12.88 7.54
C ARG A 90 -7.43 11.42 7.86
N TYR A 91 -6.23 11.09 8.31
CA TYR A 91 -5.83 9.73 8.69
C TYR A 91 -6.53 9.26 9.97
N THR A 92 -6.72 10.16 10.94
CA THR A 92 -7.55 9.87 12.12
C THR A 92 -8.96 9.49 11.69
N ARG A 93 -9.54 10.25 10.75
CA ARG A 93 -10.87 9.93 10.20
C ARG A 93 -10.91 8.57 9.51
N TYR A 94 -9.89 8.21 8.73
CA TYR A 94 -9.79 6.88 8.11
C TYR A 94 -9.78 5.76 9.14
N LEU A 95 -9.08 5.97 10.27
CA LEU A 95 -9.02 4.99 11.35
C LEU A 95 -10.37 4.85 12.07
N THR A 96 -11.05 5.97 12.34
CA THR A 96 -12.35 5.96 13.03
C THR A 96 -13.49 5.43 12.17
N GLU A 97 -13.46 5.72 10.87
CA GLU A 97 -14.50 5.30 9.91
C GLU A 97 -14.18 3.94 9.27
N CYS A 98 -13.03 3.34 9.58
CA CYS A 98 -12.50 2.13 8.95
C CYS A 98 -12.56 2.15 7.41
N THR A 99 -12.45 3.34 6.82
CA THR A 99 -12.66 3.57 5.38
C THR A 99 -11.52 4.38 4.83
N VAL A 100 -10.82 3.82 3.85
CA VAL A 100 -9.75 4.49 3.10
C VAL A 100 -10.17 4.58 1.63
N PRO A 101 -10.07 5.73 0.96
CA PRO A 101 -10.44 5.85 -0.45
C PRO A 101 -9.67 4.85 -1.32
N ALA A 102 -10.37 4.09 -2.16
CA ALA A 102 -9.70 3.18 -3.10
C ALA A 102 -8.95 3.99 -4.17
N ALA A 103 -7.62 3.91 -4.21
CA ALA A 103 -6.82 4.76 -5.09
C ALA A 103 -5.51 4.13 -5.60
N SER A 104 -5.35 2.80 -5.59
CA SER A 104 -4.18 2.19 -6.21
C SER A 104 -4.36 2.01 -7.72
N SER A 105 -3.28 2.16 -8.48
CA SER A 105 -3.24 1.81 -9.91
C SER A 105 -2.38 0.57 -10.09
N THR A 106 -2.85 -0.43 -10.84
CA THR A 106 -2.06 -1.63 -11.15
C THR A 106 -1.22 -1.39 -12.41
N VAL A 107 0.07 -1.70 -12.35
CA VAL A 107 0.98 -1.72 -13.51
C VAL A 107 1.60 -3.09 -13.69
N LEU A 108 2.00 -3.41 -14.91
CA LEU A 108 2.64 -4.68 -15.23
C LEU A 108 4.16 -4.58 -15.27
N LEU A 109 4.84 -5.41 -14.47
CA LEU A 109 6.28 -5.59 -14.54
C LEU A 109 6.60 -6.91 -15.25
N PHE A 110 7.28 -6.83 -16.39
CA PHE A 110 7.71 -8.03 -17.12
C PHE A 110 8.72 -8.84 -16.31
N LYS A 111 8.50 -10.15 -16.21
CA LYS A 111 9.37 -11.08 -15.48
C LYS A 111 10.39 -11.75 -16.41
N LYS A 112 9.91 -12.52 -17.41
CA LYS A 112 10.74 -13.28 -18.37
C LYS A 112 9.88 -13.92 -19.48
N ASP A 113 10.50 -14.52 -20.49
CA ASP A 113 9.84 -15.32 -21.56
C ASP A 113 8.96 -14.50 -22.53
N ASP A 114 7.83 -15.04 -22.99
CA ASP A 114 6.98 -14.41 -24.00
C ASP A 114 6.22 -13.20 -23.44
N LYS A 115 6.46 -12.02 -24.02
CA LYS A 115 5.79 -10.75 -23.68
C LYS A 115 4.29 -10.74 -23.98
N LYS A 116 3.78 -11.69 -24.76
CA LYS A 116 2.35 -11.83 -25.07
C LYS A 116 1.59 -12.66 -24.03
N ASP A 117 2.30 -13.31 -23.10
CA ASP A 117 1.69 -14.11 -22.06
C ASP A 117 1.59 -13.33 -20.75
N LEU A 118 0.38 -13.12 -20.25
CA LEU A 118 0.14 -12.43 -18.98
C LEU A 118 0.79 -13.15 -17.78
N ALA A 119 0.94 -14.48 -17.84
CA ALA A 119 1.60 -15.25 -16.77
C ALA A 119 3.09 -14.87 -16.59
N ASN A 120 3.67 -14.21 -17.60
CA ASN A 120 5.05 -13.75 -17.61
C ASN A 120 5.22 -12.33 -17.05
N TYR A 121 4.16 -11.72 -16.54
CA TYR A 121 4.20 -10.44 -15.85
C TYR A 121 3.88 -10.59 -14.37
N ARG A 122 4.38 -9.64 -13.58
CA ARG A 122 4.01 -9.45 -12.19
C ARG A 122 3.14 -8.19 -12.10
N PRO A 123 1.88 -8.30 -11.65
CA PRO A 123 1.10 -7.12 -11.33
C PRO A 123 1.68 -6.42 -10.09
N ILE A 124 1.81 -5.10 -10.16
CA ILE A 124 2.26 -4.27 -9.04
C ILE A 124 1.20 -3.21 -8.79
N ALA A 125 0.65 -3.18 -7.57
CA ALA A 125 -0.23 -2.13 -7.12
C ALA A 125 0.59 -0.92 -6.68
N LEU A 126 0.41 0.20 -7.38
CA LEU A 126 1.01 1.47 -7.06
C LEU A 126 0.04 2.27 -6.18
N LEU A 127 0.38 2.49 -4.89
CA LEU A 127 -0.38 3.34 -3.94
C LEU A 127 0.01 4.83 -3.95
N PRO A 128 -0.92 5.80 -4.04
CA PRO A 128 -0.60 7.22 -4.05
C PRO A 128 0.34 7.62 -2.91
N VAL A 129 1.17 8.65 -3.11
CA VAL A 129 2.18 9.03 -2.10
C VAL A 129 1.54 9.35 -0.75
N LEU A 130 0.35 9.97 -0.75
CA LEU A 130 -0.42 10.22 0.47
C LEU A 130 -0.87 8.95 1.19
N HIS A 131 -1.10 7.85 0.46
CA HIS A 131 -1.38 6.55 1.07
C HIS A 131 -0.11 5.90 1.62
N GLU A 132 1.03 6.07 0.95
CA GLU A 132 2.32 5.60 1.46
C GLU A 132 2.68 6.28 2.80
N VAL A 133 2.39 7.57 2.94
CA VAL A 133 2.54 8.27 4.23
C VAL A 133 1.64 7.64 5.30
N PHE A 134 0.37 7.38 4.99
CA PHE A 134 -0.57 6.77 5.92
C PHE A 134 -0.11 5.38 6.41
N THR A 135 0.30 4.51 5.48
CA THR A 135 0.78 3.17 5.84
C THR A 135 2.06 3.21 6.65
N ARG A 136 2.95 4.19 6.42
CA ARG A 136 4.13 4.41 7.26
C ARG A 136 3.78 4.85 8.67
N CYS A 137 2.78 5.73 8.85
CA CYS A 137 2.30 6.10 10.19
C CYS A 137 1.71 4.88 10.92
N ILE A 138 0.92 4.05 10.24
CA ILE A 138 0.40 2.80 10.83
C ILE A 138 1.55 1.87 11.21
N LEU A 139 2.49 1.63 10.27
CA LEU A 139 3.63 0.77 10.50
C LEU A 139 4.43 1.23 11.72
N ALA A 140 4.70 2.53 11.85
CA ALA A 140 5.41 3.08 13.00
C ALA A 140 4.76 2.74 14.34
N ARG A 141 3.42 2.72 14.41
CA ARG A 141 2.67 2.35 15.62
C ARG A 141 2.72 0.86 15.93
N ILE A 142 2.58 0.00 14.91
CA ILE A 142 2.46 -1.45 15.11
C ILE A 142 3.80 -2.19 15.05
N ARG A 143 4.87 -1.54 14.58
CA ARG A 143 6.15 -2.19 14.27
C ARG A 143 6.70 -2.99 15.45
N ARG A 144 6.72 -2.41 16.65
CA ARG A 144 7.27 -3.09 17.85
C ARG A 144 6.51 -4.38 18.11
N THR A 145 5.18 -4.31 18.17
CA THR A 145 4.32 -5.48 18.37
C THR A 145 4.53 -6.53 17.28
N LEU A 146 4.73 -6.09 16.03
CA LEU A 146 4.96 -6.99 14.90
C LEU A 146 6.31 -7.72 15.01
N GLU A 147 7.38 -7.03 15.43
CA GLU A 147 8.72 -7.62 15.60
C GLU A 147 8.78 -8.59 16.78
N GLU A 148 8.08 -8.29 17.88
CA GLU A 148 7.98 -9.16 19.06
C GLU A 148 7.18 -10.44 18.80
N ALA A 149 6.13 -10.35 17.98
CA ALA A 149 5.26 -11.47 17.66
C ALA A 149 5.79 -12.38 16.53
N GLN A 150 6.85 -11.97 15.82
CA GLN A 150 7.38 -12.73 14.70
C GLN A 150 8.37 -13.82 15.14
N PRO A 151 8.25 -15.04 14.58
CA PRO A 151 9.17 -16.14 14.89
C PRO A 151 10.59 -15.85 14.37
N VAL A 152 11.60 -16.52 14.95
CA VAL A 152 13.02 -16.31 14.60
C VAL A 152 13.32 -16.72 13.16
N GLU A 153 12.60 -17.71 12.65
CA GLU A 153 12.71 -18.22 11.28
C GLU A 153 12.23 -17.19 10.24
N GLN A 154 11.42 -16.21 10.65
CA GLN A 154 11.06 -15.11 9.78
C GLN A 154 12.24 -14.14 9.70
N ALA A 155 12.99 -14.20 8.60
CA ALA A 155 14.12 -13.29 8.33
C ALA A 155 13.76 -12.16 7.35
N GLY A 156 12.76 -12.39 6.48
CA GLY A 156 12.32 -11.40 5.50
C GLY A 156 11.58 -10.22 6.14
N PHE A 157 11.80 -9.02 5.62
CA PHE A 157 11.10 -7.79 6.02
C PHE A 157 11.25 -7.37 7.48
N ARG A 158 12.27 -7.87 8.18
CA ARG A 158 12.64 -7.44 9.54
C ARG A 158 13.76 -6.44 9.51
N LEU A 159 13.83 -5.60 10.55
CA LEU A 159 15.01 -4.77 10.76
C LEU A 159 16.22 -5.67 11.02
N GLY A 160 17.25 -5.60 10.18
CA GLY A 160 18.48 -6.41 10.29
C GLY A 160 18.40 -7.83 9.70
N GLY A 161 17.25 -8.24 9.14
CA GLY A 161 17.02 -9.64 8.73
C GLY A 161 17.59 -10.07 7.36
N ALA A 162 18.16 -9.15 6.57
CA ALA A 162 18.77 -9.49 5.29
C ALA A 162 20.07 -8.71 5.07
N GLY A 163 21.20 -9.32 5.43
CA GLY A 163 22.54 -8.82 5.12
C GLY A 163 23.67 -9.23 6.08
N GLU A 164 23.39 -9.55 7.34
CA GLU A 164 24.40 -9.99 8.31
C GLU A 164 24.38 -11.52 8.51
N ALA A 165 24.58 -12.27 7.43
CA ALA A 165 25.18 -13.59 7.57
C ALA A 165 26.69 -13.34 7.81
N ARG A 166 27.10 -13.32 9.08
CA ARG A 166 28.52 -13.31 9.46
C ARG A 166 29.20 -14.52 8.81
N CYS A 167 30.29 -14.26 8.09
CA CYS A 167 31.23 -15.28 7.61
C CYS A 167 31.78 -16.12 8.77
#